data_AF-A0AAJ5YWU1-F1
#
_entry.id   AF-A0AAJ5YWU1-F1
#
_cell.length_a   1.000
_cell.length_b   1.000
_cell.length_c   1.000
_cell.angle_alpha   90.00
_cell.angle_beta   90.00
_cell.angle_gamma   90.00
#
_symmetry.space_group_name_H-M   'P 1'
#
loop_
_entity.id
_entity.type
_entity.pdbx_description
1 polymer ?
#
loop_
_entity_poly.entity_id
_entity_poly.type
_entity_poly.pdbx_seq_one_letter_code
_entity_poly.pdbx_strand_id
1 'polypeptide(L)'
;MSRAGGKAAVATVVKLMVPAGKASAQPPVGPALGAKGVKAMDFAKEFNARTAELEPGLLTPAVVTIQPDRTFSFDILSTISIKHIYEIAKIKVKDVDVSEKEMCKVVAGSARSLGLRIVR
;
A
#
# COMPACT_ATOMS: atom_id res chain seq x y z
N MET A 1 11.63 -41.64 19.18
CA MET A 1 10.71 -41.00 18.22
C MET A 1 10.76 -39.49 18.44
N SER A 2 11.57 -38.79 17.64
CA SER A 2 11.83 -37.36 17.77
C SER A 2 10.71 -36.57 17.11
N ARG A 3 9.95 -35.77 17.88
CA ARG A 3 9.07 -34.73 17.35
C ARG A 3 9.90 -33.45 17.25
N ALA A 4 10.48 -33.22 16.08
CA ALA A 4 11.03 -31.91 15.73
C ALA A 4 9.86 -30.94 15.51
N GLY A 5 9.65 -30.04 16.47
CA GLY A 5 8.84 -28.85 16.26
C GLY A 5 9.55 -27.92 15.29
N GLY A 6 9.17 -27.99 14.01
CA GLY A 6 9.62 -27.02 13.01
C GLY A 6 9.08 -25.64 13.36
N LYS A 7 9.95 -24.74 13.80
CA LYS A 7 9.66 -23.31 13.95
C LYS A 7 9.17 -22.81 12.58
N ALA A 8 7.90 -22.42 12.48
CA ALA A 8 7.38 -21.77 11.26
C ALA A 8 8.27 -20.56 10.96
N ALA A 9 8.93 -20.58 9.81
CA ALA A 9 9.87 -19.53 9.46
C ALA A 9 9.12 -18.20 9.29
N VAL A 10 9.56 -17.18 10.02
CA VAL A 10 8.83 -15.91 10.19
C VAL A 10 9.03 -15.03 8.95
N ALA A 11 7.94 -14.67 8.28
CA ALA A 11 7.96 -13.71 7.18
C ALA A 11 8.43 -12.33 7.68
N THR A 12 9.33 -11.69 6.94
CA THR A 12 9.81 -10.33 7.25
C THR A 12 8.98 -9.31 6.48
N VAL A 13 8.42 -8.32 7.17
CA VAL A 13 7.63 -7.26 6.52
C VAL A 13 8.46 -5.98 6.44
N VAL A 14 8.51 -5.38 5.25
CA VAL A 14 9.17 -4.10 4.97
C VAL A 14 8.13 -3.12 4.42
N LYS A 15 8.03 -1.94 5.03
CA LYS A 15 7.12 -0.87 4.57
C LYS A 15 7.94 0.18 3.82
N LEU A 16 7.53 0.48 2.59
CA LEU A 16 8.21 1.42 1.70
C LEU A 16 7.25 2.54 1.31
N MET A 17 7.79 3.75 1.11
CA MET A 17 7.10 4.82 0.38
C MET A 17 7.82 5.01 -0.94
N VAL A 18 7.10 4.83 -2.05
CA VAL A 18 7.69 4.85 -3.38
C VAL A 18 6.83 5.72 -4.30
N PRO A 19 7.41 6.64 -5.07
CA PRO A 19 6.63 7.44 -6.02
C PRO A 19 6.06 6.55 -7.14
N ALA A 20 4.76 6.71 -7.43
CA ALA A 20 4.06 6.00 -8.49
C ALA A 20 4.76 6.16 -9.85
N GLY A 21 4.89 5.05 -10.58
CA GLY A 21 5.54 5.00 -11.90
C GLY A 21 7.05 5.29 -11.91
N LYS A 22 7.69 5.55 -10.76
CA LYS A 22 9.11 5.96 -10.66
C LYS A 22 9.92 5.13 -9.66
N ALA A 23 9.48 3.91 -9.34
CA ALA A 23 10.28 2.99 -8.53
C ALA A 23 11.57 2.60 -9.27
N SER A 24 12.69 2.59 -8.54
CA SER A 24 14.00 2.16 -9.03
C SER A 24 14.77 1.42 -7.92
N ALA A 25 15.86 0.74 -8.25
CA ALA A 25 16.74 0.10 -7.25
C ALA A 25 17.60 1.09 -6.46
N GLN A 26 17.35 2.40 -6.54
CA GLN A 26 18.02 3.40 -5.71
C GLN A 26 17.44 3.40 -4.28
N PRO A 27 18.12 4.03 -3.29
CA PRO A 27 17.51 4.31 -1.99
C PRO A 27 16.19 5.05 -2.21
N PRO A 28 15.05 4.64 -1.64
CA PRO A 28 14.85 3.77 -0.46
C PRO A 28 14.61 2.28 -0.75
N VAL A 29 14.37 1.88 -2.00
CA VAL A 29 13.92 0.51 -2.35
C VAL A 29 15.08 -0.47 -2.40
N GLY A 30 16.18 -0.10 -3.06
CA GLY A 30 17.36 -0.96 -3.26
C GLY A 30 17.96 -1.47 -1.96
N PRO A 31 18.39 -0.58 -1.04
CA PRO A 31 18.94 -1.00 0.25
C PRO A 31 17.96 -1.77 1.12
N ALA A 32 16.68 -1.37 1.15
CA ALA A 32 15.68 -1.97 2.03
C ALA A 32 15.32 -3.42 1.64
N LEU A 33 15.20 -3.70 0.35
CA LEU A 33 14.89 -5.03 -0.17
C LEU A 33 16.16 -5.88 -0.38
N GLY A 34 17.24 -5.26 -0.87
CA GLY A 34 18.52 -5.93 -1.13
C GLY A 34 19.16 -6.49 0.15
N ALA A 35 19.08 -5.76 1.27
CA ALA A 35 19.55 -6.25 2.58
C ALA A 35 18.81 -7.51 3.07
N LYS A 36 17.65 -7.82 2.48
CA LYS A 36 16.82 -9.00 2.79
C LYS A 36 16.90 -10.08 1.69
N GLY A 37 17.78 -9.92 0.71
CA GLY A 37 17.99 -10.89 -0.36
C GLY A 37 16.90 -10.88 -1.45
N VAL A 38 16.10 -9.82 -1.54
CA VAL A 38 15.04 -9.65 -2.54
C VAL A 38 15.57 -8.84 -3.73
N LYS A 39 15.20 -9.23 -4.94
CA LYS A 39 15.54 -8.52 -6.18
C LYS A 39 14.73 -7.22 -6.29
N ALA A 40 15.31 -6.12 -5.82
CA ALA A 40 14.68 -4.79 -5.85
C ALA A 40 14.22 -4.34 -7.25
N MET A 41 14.90 -4.76 -8.31
CA MET A 41 14.52 -4.44 -9.70
C MET A 41 13.20 -5.10 -10.12
N ASP A 42 12.94 -6.32 -9.66
CA ASP A 42 11.70 -7.05 -9.99
C ASP A 42 10.51 -6.37 -9.29
N PHE A 43 10.68 -6.02 -8.01
CA PHE A 43 9.72 -5.18 -7.28
C PHE A 43 9.48 -3.84 -8.00
N ALA A 44 10.54 -3.12 -8.41
CA ALA A 44 10.40 -1.81 -9.03
C ALA A 44 9.60 -1.87 -10.36
N LYS A 45 9.86 -2.88 -11.19
CA LYS A 45 9.10 -3.10 -12.43
C LYS A 45 7.63 -3.37 -12.17
N GLU A 46 7.34 -4.28 -11.25
CA GLU A 46 5.95 -4.67 -10.97
C GLU A 46 5.18 -3.55 -10.26
N PHE A 47 5.83 -2.82 -9.35
CA PHE A 47 5.26 -1.65 -8.72
C PHE A 47 4.93 -0.55 -9.74
N ASN A 48 5.83 -0.26 -10.68
CA ASN A 48 5.58 0.73 -11.73
C ASN A 48 4.42 0.30 -12.64
N ALA A 49 4.32 -0.98 -12.98
CA ALA A 49 3.20 -1.51 -13.76
C ALA A 49 1.85 -1.37 -13.02
N ARG A 50 1.80 -1.72 -11.73
CA ARG A 50 0.57 -1.61 -10.91
C ARG A 50 0.19 -0.17 -10.58
N THR A 51 1.14 0.77 -10.65
CA THR A 51 0.91 2.20 -10.39
C THR A 51 0.80 3.03 -11.68
N ALA A 52 0.71 2.40 -12.86
CA ALA A 52 0.66 3.10 -14.15
C ALA A 52 -0.58 3.99 -14.32
N GLU A 53 -1.68 3.64 -13.65
CA GLU A 53 -2.93 4.41 -13.66
C GLU A 53 -2.97 5.52 -12.60
N LEU A 54 -2.00 5.54 -11.67
CA LEU A 54 -1.89 6.59 -10.67
C LEU A 54 -1.15 7.80 -11.24
N GLU A 55 -1.40 8.97 -10.64
CA GLU A 55 -0.65 10.18 -10.99
C GLU A 55 0.86 9.96 -10.80
N PRO A 56 1.69 10.12 -11.85
CA PRO A 56 3.12 9.86 -11.76
C PRO A 56 3.79 10.73 -10.69
N GLY A 57 4.51 10.09 -9.77
CA GLY A 57 5.17 10.77 -8.65
C GLY A 57 4.34 10.89 -7.37
N LEU A 58 3.08 10.43 -7.36
CA LEU A 58 2.30 10.30 -6.12
C LEU A 58 3.02 9.35 -5.15
N LEU A 59 3.22 9.79 -3.90
CA LEU A 59 3.89 8.96 -2.88
C LEU A 59 2.99 7.81 -2.45
N THR A 60 3.26 6.63 -2.98
CA THR A 60 2.44 5.44 -2.82
C THR A 60 3.11 4.48 -1.83
N PRO A 61 2.48 4.22 -0.66
CA PRO A 61 2.99 3.27 0.30
C PRO A 61 2.83 1.83 -0.21
N ALA A 62 3.88 1.01 -0.06
CA ALA A 62 3.87 -0.42 -0.36
C ALA A 62 4.28 -1.21 0.88
N VAL A 63 3.60 -2.32 1.14
CA VAL A 63 3.98 -3.29 2.16
C VAL A 63 4.52 -4.51 1.44
N VAL A 64 5.81 -4.79 1.62
CA VAL A 64 6.49 -5.94 1.04
C VAL A 64 6.61 -7.01 2.11
N THR A 65 6.07 -8.19 1.83
CA THR A 65 6.20 -9.38 2.67
C THR A 65 7.24 -10.29 2.05
N ILE A 66 8.29 -10.57 2.80
CA ILE A 66 9.43 -11.38 2.37
C ILE A 66 9.35 -12.73 3.07
N GLN A 67 9.21 -13.76 2.27
CA GLN A 67 9.10 -15.13 2.74
C GLN A 67 10.51 -15.70 3.04
N PRO A 68 10.59 -16.76 3.86
CA PRO A 68 11.86 -17.39 4.24
C PRO A 68 12.70 -17.92 3.06
N ASP A 69 12.04 -18.28 1.96
CA ASP A 69 12.65 -18.73 0.70
C ASP A 69 13.14 -17.57 -0.18
N ARG A 70 13.10 -16.33 0.33
CA ARG A 70 13.45 -15.08 -0.36
C ARG A 70 12.50 -14.71 -1.50
N THR A 71 11.36 -15.40 -1.63
CA THR A 71 10.26 -14.89 -2.45
C THR A 71 9.63 -13.69 -1.76
N PHE A 72 9.01 -12.81 -2.53
CA PHE A 72 8.34 -11.63 -2.00
C PHE A 72 6.95 -11.50 -2.60
N SER A 73 6.03 -10.97 -1.81
CA SER A 73 4.75 -10.41 -2.27
C SER A 73 4.66 -8.97 -1.80
N PHE A 74 3.88 -8.14 -2.48
CA PHE A 74 3.64 -6.78 -2.02
C PHE A 74 2.23 -6.31 -2.31
N ASP A 75 1.75 -5.49 -1.39
CA ASP A 75 0.47 -4.80 -1.49
C ASP A 75 0.72 -3.30 -1.57
N ILE A 76 0.10 -2.68 -2.57
CA ILE A 76 0.05 -1.23 -2.70
C ILE A 76 -1.09 -0.73 -1.83
N LEU A 77 -0.75 0.11 -0.86
CA LEU A 77 -1.75 0.78 -0.04
C LEU A 77 -2.24 2.02 -0.80
N SER A 78 -3.47 1.97 -1.30
CA SER A 78 -4.11 3.13 -1.91
C SER A 78 -4.34 4.23 -0.86
N THR A 79 -3.93 5.44 -1.19
CA THR A 79 -4.15 6.64 -0.36
C THR A 79 -5.28 7.47 -0.92
N ILE A 80 -6.19 7.92 -0.06
CA ILE A 80 -7.30 8.80 -0.44
C ILE A 80 -7.06 10.17 0.18
N SER A 81 -7.11 11.25 -0.60
CA SER A 81 -7.01 12.61 -0.08
C SER A 81 -8.32 13.06 0.57
N ILE A 82 -8.28 14.07 1.45
CA ILE A 82 -9.51 14.68 1.98
C ILE A 82 -10.40 15.20 0.85
N LYS A 83 -9.81 15.71 -0.25
CA LYS A 83 -10.56 16.15 -1.43
C LYS A 83 -11.40 15.02 -2.03
N HIS A 84 -10.82 13.84 -2.20
CA HIS A 84 -11.55 12.67 -2.71
C HIS A 84 -12.68 12.25 -1.76
N ILE A 85 -12.45 12.27 -0.43
CA ILE A 85 -13.51 11.99 0.55
C ILE A 85 -14.66 12.98 0.41
N TYR A 86 -14.35 14.26 0.23
CA TYR A 86 -15.33 15.32 0.12
C TYR A 86 -16.14 15.22 -1.19
N GLU A 87 -15.50 14.91 -2.32
CA GLU A 87 -16.18 14.67 -3.59
C GLU A 87 -17.09 13.44 -3.54
N ILE A 88 -16.62 12.33 -2.98
CA ILE A 88 -17.43 11.12 -2.78
C ILE A 88 -18.62 11.42 -1.86
N ALA A 89 -18.39 12.18 -0.78
CA ALA A 89 -19.44 12.56 0.15
C ALA A 89 -20.51 13.42 -0.51
N LYS A 90 -20.12 14.43 -1.32
CA LYS A 90 -21.06 15.28 -2.07
C LYS A 90 -21.95 14.50 -3.02
N ILE A 91 -21.41 13.47 -3.66
CA ILE A 91 -22.19 12.62 -4.57
C ILE A 91 -23.23 11.84 -3.76
N LYS A 92 -22.81 11.17 -2.67
CA LYS A 92 -23.70 10.31 -1.87
C LYS A 92 -24.74 11.05 -1.03
N VAL A 93 -24.49 12.29 -0.63
CA VAL A 93 -25.48 13.13 0.07
C VAL A 93 -26.69 13.43 -0.81
N LYS A 94 -26.57 13.36 -2.14
CA LYS A 94 -27.73 13.50 -3.04
C LYS A 94 -28.67 12.29 -2.98
N ASP A 95 -28.13 11.13 -2.64
CA ASP A 95 -28.88 9.87 -2.55
C ASP A 95 -29.43 9.62 -1.13
N VAL A 96 -28.83 10.24 -0.12
CA VAL A 96 -29.14 10.05 1.29
C VAL A 96 -29.20 11.42 1.97
N ASP A 97 -30.35 11.78 2.53
CA ASP A 97 -30.60 13.05 3.23
C ASP A 97 -29.87 13.11 4.58
N VAL A 98 -28.54 13.15 4.53
CA VAL A 98 -27.63 13.24 5.68
C VAL A 98 -26.66 14.38 5.45
N SER A 99 -26.15 14.95 6.54
CA SER A 99 -25.25 16.09 6.43
C SER A 99 -23.92 15.72 5.76
N GLU A 100 -23.37 16.64 4.97
CA GLU A 100 -22.09 16.44 4.28
C GLU A 100 -20.95 16.04 5.23
N LYS A 101 -20.96 16.61 6.45
CA LYS A 101 -19.99 16.33 7.51
C LYS A 101 -20.11 14.90 8.02
N GLU A 102 -21.31 14.35 8.12
CA GLU A 102 -21.53 12.96 8.52
C GLU A 102 -21.15 12.00 7.41
N MET A 103 -21.50 12.30 6.15
CA MET A 103 -21.11 11.48 5.02
C MET A 103 -19.59 11.40 4.86
N CYS A 104 -18.87 12.50 5.07
CA CYS A 104 -17.41 12.50 5.09
C CYS A 104 -16.84 11.53 6.15
N LYS A 105 -17.44 11.47 7.35
CA LYS A 105 -17.02 10.53 8.40
C LYS A 105 -17.30 9.08 8.01
N VAL A 106 -18.43 8.80 7.37
CA VAL A 106 -18.80 7.46 6.89
C VAL A 106 -17.81 7.00 5.82
N VAL A 107 -17.58 7.81 4.79
CA VAL A 107 -16.62 7.52 3.71
C VAL A 107 -15.21 7.34 4.26
N ALA A 108 -14.78 8.20 5.19
CA ALA A 108 -13.50 8.06 5.88
C ALA A 108 -13.41 6.75 6.70
N GLY A 109 -14.50 6.36 7.37
CA GLY A 109 -14.59 5.11 8.11
C GLY A 109 -14.43 3.90 7.19
N SER A 110 -15.17 3.87 6.08
CA SER A 110 -15.05 2.82 5.06
C SER A 110 -13.64 2.74 4.49
N ALA A 111 -13.03 3.88 4.14
CA ALA A 111 -11.66 3.93 3.63
C ALA A 111 -10.66 3.31 4.63
N ARG A 112 -10.77 3.65 5.92
CA ARG A 112 -9.90 3.07 6.96
C ARG A 112 -10.09 1.57 7.13
N SER A 113 -11.33 1.09 7.11
CA SER A 113 -11.65 -0.35 7.20
C SER A 113 -11.10 -1.15 6.02
N LEU A 114 -11.03 -0.53 4.84
CA LEU A 114 -10.43 -1.11 3.63
C LEU A 114 -8.89 -0.98 3.59
N GLY A 115 -8.26 -0.50 4.67
CA GLY A 115 -6.81 -0.34 4.73
C GLY A 115 -6.27 0.90 3.99
N LEU A 116 -7.15 1.81 3.58
CA LEU A 116 -6.77 3.02 2.86
C LEU A 116 -6.30 4.09 3.83
N ARG A 117 -5.14 4.69 3.52
CA ARG A 117 -4.61 5.81 4.31
C ARG A 117 -5.18 7.12 3.79
N ILE A 118 -5.78 7.89 4.71
CA ILE A 118 -6.31 9.22 4.40
C ILE A 118 -5.20 10.25 4.56
N VAL A 119 -4.91 11.00 3.50
CA VAL A 119 -3.90 12.07 3.48
C VAL A 119 -4.58 13.45 3.44
N ARG A 120 -3.95 14.44 4.08
CA ARG A 120 -4.49 15.80 4.19
C ARG A 120 -4.42 16.56 2.87
#